data_AF-A0A1I0X7L4-F1
#
_entry.id   AF-A0A1I0X7L4-F1
#
_cell.length_a   1.000
_cell.length_b   1.000
_cell.length_c   1.000
_cell.angle_alpha   90.00
_cell.angle_beta   90.00
_cell.angle_gamma   90.00
#
_symmetry.space_group_name_H-M   'P 1'
#
loop_
_entity.id
_entity.type
_entity.pdbx_description
1 polymer ?
#
loop_
_entity_poly.entity_id
_entity_poly.type
_entity_poly.pdbx_seq_one_letter_code
_entity_poly.pdbx_strand_id
1 'polypeptide(L)'
;MTKSTTPPFSDKLMMFHTRALSTGGIATYGGAIPNVLRHDLIPQFTRLTAELGKYGDKGAEIMIKHKWLEEQPSAANRDKLINHKTKK
;
A
#
# COMPACT_ATOMS: atom_id res chain seq x y z
N MET A 1 -11.25 -29.40 -19.92
CA MET A 1 -11.10 -28.12 -19.21
C MET A 1 -12.12 -28.08 -18.08
N THR A 2 -11.69 -28.08 -16.83
CA THR A 2 -12.57 -27.95 -15.67
C THR A 2 -13.09 -26.51 -15.59
N LYS A 3 -14.42 -26.34 -15.64
CA LYS A 3 -15.09 -25.03 -15.55
C LYS A 3 -15.22 -24.58 -14.09
N SER A 4 -14.10 -24.43 -13.39
CA SER A 4 -14.11 -23.90 -12.01
C SER A 4 -14.35 -22.40 -12.05
N THR A 5 -15.41 -21.93 -11.40
CA THR A 5 -15.71 -20.50 -11.19
C THR A 5 -15.18 -19.98 -9.85
N THR A 6 -14.74 -20.87 -8.96
CA THR A 6 -14.13 -20.51 -7.69
C THR A 6 -12.68 -20.06 -7.90
N PRO A 7 -12.29 -18.88 -7.38
CA PRO A 7 -10.91 -18.41 -7.42
C PRO A 7 -9.97 -19.40 -6.72
N PRO A 8 -8.79 -19.69 -7.29
CA PRO A 8 -7.83 -20.62 -6.68
C PRO A 8 -7.07 -20.03 -5.48
N PHE A 9 -7.11 -18.71 -5.28
CA PHE A 9 -6.44 -18.00 -4.20
C PHE A 9 -7.45 -17.21 -3.35
N SER A 10 -7.09 -16.96 -2.09
CA SER A 10 -7.94 -16.17 -1.19
C SER A 10 -7.89 -14.68 -1.52
N ASP A 11 -8.99 -13.98 -1.23
CA ASP A 11 -9.08 -12.52 -1.41
C ASP A 11 -7.99 -11.78 -0.63
N LYS A 12 -7.61 -12.28 0.56
CA LYS A 12 -6.51 -11.73 1.36
C LYS A 12 -5.17 -11.78 0.61
N LEU A 13 -4.84 -12.94 0.03
CA LEU A 13 -3.59 -13.12 -0.71
C LEU A 13 -3.59 -12.29 -2.00
N MET A 14 -4.71 -12.30 -2.74
CA MET A 14 -4.87 -11.51 -3.94
C MET A 14 -4.70 -10.01 -3.64
N MET A 15 -5.37 -9.49 -2.59
CA MET A 15 -5.24 -8.08 -2.21
C MET A 15 -3.84 -7.71 -1.76
N PHE A 16 -3.16 -8.58 -1.02
CA PHE A 16 -1.77 -8.35 -0.63
C PHE A 16 -0.87 -8.14 -1.85
N HIS A 17 -0.98 -9.02 -2.86
CA HIS A 17 -0.21 -8.90 -4.10
C HIS A 17 -0.60 -7.65 -4.90
N THR A 18 -1.88 -7.34 -5.03
CA THR A 18 -2.34 -6.13 -5.73
C THR A 18 -1.77 -4.86 -5.09
N ARG A 19 -1.78 -4.76 -3.76
CA ARG A 19 -1.14 -3.63 -3.07
C ARG A 19 0.37 -3.62 -3.27
N ALA A 20 1.04 -4.77 -3.12
CA ALA A 20 2.49 -4.86 -3.29
C ALA A 20 2.94 -4.42 -4.69
N LEU A 21 2.23 -4.87 -5.74
CA LEU A 21 2.47 -4.45 -7.12
C LEU A 21 2.21 -2.95 -7.33
N SER A 22 1.20 -2.38 -6.67
CA SER A 22 0.93 -0.94 -6.75
C SER A 22 2.09 -0.12 -6.18
N THR A 23 2.60 -0.51 -5.01
CA THR A 23 3.79 0.12 -4.41
C THR A 23 5.04 -0.09 -5.26
N GLY A 24 5.23 -1.28 -5.85
CA GLY A 24 6.34 -1.56 -6.76
C GLY A 24 6.29 -0.69 -8.03
N GLY A 25 5.09 -0.46 -8.57
CA GLY A 25 4.87 0.44 -9.70
C GLY A 25 5.22 1.89 -9.37
N ILE A 26 4.86 2.37 -8.18
CA ILE A 26 5.26 3.69 -7.68
C ILE A 26 6.79 3.82 -7.62
N ALA A 27 7.48 2.83 -7.05
CA ALA A 27 8.94 2.84 -6.97
C ALA A 27 9.59 2.85 -8.37
N THR A 28 9.03 2.08 -9.30
CA THR A 28 9.51 1.99 -10.68
C THR A 28 9.34 3.32 -11.42
N TYR A 29 8.14 3.89 -11.43
CA TYR A 29 7.87 5.15 -12.13
C TYR A 29 8.52 6.35 -11.45
N GLY A 30 8.53 6.38 -10.12
CA GLY A 30 9.25 7.41 -9.36
C GLY A 30 10.75 7.39 -9.63
N GLY A 31 11.36 6.19 -9.69
CA GLY A 31 12.77 6.02 -10.06
C GLY A 31 13.07 6.26 -11.54
N ALA A 32 12.08 6.11 -12.43
CA ALA A 32 12.25 6.37 -13.86
C ALA A 32 12.33 7.87 -14.19
N ILE A 33 11.56 8.73 -13.51
CA ILE A 33 11.52 10.19 -13.74
C ILE A 33 12.91 10.84 -13.92
N PRO A 34 13.90 10.67 -13.02
CA PRO A 34 15.22 11.29 -13.18
C PRO A 34 16.02 10.77 -14.38
N ASN A 35 15.67 9.59 -14.91
CA ASN A 35 16.34 8.96 -16.05
C ASN A 35 15.65 9.31 -17.40
N VAL A 36 14.56 10.06 -17.38
CA VAL A 36 13.81 10.43 -18.58
C VAL A 36 14.43 11.67 -19.23
N LEU A 37 14.98 11.49 -20.44
CA LEU A 37 15.47 12.61 -21.27
C LEU A 37 14.33 13.39 -21.94
N ARG A 38 13.16 12.77 -22.05
CA ARG A 38 11.97 13.28 -22.73
C ARG A 38 11.03 13.99 -21.76
N HIS A 39 11.09 15.32 -21.72
CA HIS A 39 10.33 16.12 -20.76
C HIS A 39 8.80 15.92 -20.82
N ASP A 40 8.27 15.57 -21.99
CA ASP A 40 6.85 15.27 -22.21
C ASP A 40 6.37 14.00 -21.47
N LEU A 41 7.28 13.09 -21.13
CA LEU A 41 6.96 11.87 -20.40
C LEU A 41 6.94 12.08 -18.88
N ILE A 42 7.60 13.11 -18.35
CA ILE A 42 7.66 13.38 -16.91
C ILE A 42 6.24 13.54 -16.32
N PRO A 43 5.34 14.39 -16.88
CA PRO A 43 3.98 14.51 -16.37
C PRO A 43 3.20 13.20 -16.39
N GLN A 44 3.45 12.35 -17.38
CA GLN A 44 2.78 11.05 -17.51
C GLN A 44 3.22 10.09 -16.42
N PHE A 45 4.53 9.99 -16.13
CA PHE A 45 5.03 9.17 -15.03
C PHE A 45 4.56 9.68 -13.67
N THR A 46 4.53 11.00 -13.46
CA THR A 46 4.01 11.60 -12.23
C THR A 46 2.52 11.30 -12.05
N ARG A 47 1.72 11.43 -13.12
CA ARG A 47 0.29 11.09 -13.09
C ARG A 47 0.07 9.61 -12.77
N LEU A 48 0.76 8.70 -13.45
CA LEU A 48 0.66 7.25 -13.20
C LEU A 48 1.05 6.89 -11.78
N THR A 49 2.11 7.50 -11.25
CA THR A 49 2.55 7.32 -9.87
C THR A 49 1.46 7.74 -8.89
N ALA A 50 0.81 8.88 -9.13
CA ALA A 50 -0.29 9.36 -8.29
C ALA A 50 -1.53 8.46 -8.37
N GLU A 51 -1.86 7.95 -9.55
CA GLU A 51 -2.97 7.00 -9.75
C GLU A 51 -2.71 5.68 -9.01
N LEU A 52 -1.48 5.14 -9.08
CA LEU A 52 -1.08 3.97 -8.31
C LEU A 52 -1.12 4.20 -6.80
N GLY A 53 -0.72 5.40 -6.33
CA GLY A 53 -0.83 5.78 -4.92
C GLY A 53 -2.27 5.70 -4.43
N LYS A 54 -3.20 6.35 -5.14
CA LYS A 54 -4.63 6.30 -4.83
C LYS A 54 -5.19 4.87 -4.87
N TYR A 55 -4.74 4.04 -5.80
CA TYR A 55 -5.17 2.65 -5.91
C TYR A 55 -4.62 1.79 -4.76
N GLY A 56 -3.36 1.97 -4.40
CA GLY A 56 -2.72 1.32 -3.25
C GLY A 56 -3.39 1.69 -1.93
N ASP A 57 -3.77 2.95 -1.75
CA ASP A 57 -4.48 3.43 -0.55
C ASP A 57 -5.85 2.78 -0.40
N LYS A 58 -6.63 2.70 -1.49
CA LYS A 58 -7.91 1.95 -1.48
C LYS A 58 -7.71 0.49 -1.12
N GLY A 59 -6.65 -0.14 -1.65
CA GLY A 59 -6.28 -1.51 -1.28
C GLY A 59 -5.94 -1.64 0.21
N ALA A 60 -5.22 -0.66 0.78
CA ALA A 60 -4.90 -0.62 2.20
C ALA A 60 -6.15 -0.44 3.07
N GLU A 61 -7.07 0.45 2.69
CA GLU A 61 -8.35 0.66 3.37
C GLU A 61 -9.18 -0.62 3.46
N ILE A 62 -9.29 -1.36 2.35
CA ILE A 62 -9.98 -2.66 2.31
C ILE A 62 -9.32 -3.65 3.28
N MET A 63 -7.98 -3.73 3.27
CA MET A 63 -7.26 -4.66 4.16
C MET A 63 -7.38 -4.28 5.63
N ILE A 64 -7.42 -2.99 5.97
CA ILE A 64 -7.67 -2.51 7.34
C ILE A 64 -9.09 -2.91 7.76
N LYS A 65 -10.09 -2.67 6.91
CA LYS A 65 -11.50 -3.03 7.17
C LYS A 65 -11.67 -4.52 7.45
N HIS A 66 -10.93 -5.38 6.75
CA HIS A 66 -10.96 -6.83 6.94
C HIS A 66 -9.96 -7.35 8.00
N LYS A 67 -9.22 -6.46 8.69
CA LYS A 67 -8.16 -6.83 9.65
C LYS A 67 -7.09 -7.75 9.04
N TRP A 68 -6.79 -7.55 7.76
CA TRP A 68 -5.74 -8.28 7.04
C TRP A 68 -4.39 -7.60 7.12
N LEU A 69 -4.36 -6.31 7.45
CA LEU A 69 -3.14 -5.56 7.71
C LEU A 69 -2.87 -5.53 9.22
N GLU A 70 -1.68 -5.93 9.64
CA GLU A 70 -1.24 -5.76 11.02
C GLU A 70 -0.89 -4.31 11.28
N GLU A 71 -1.17 -3.85 12.50
CA GLU A 71 -0.69 -2.56 12.96
C GLU A 71 0.83 -2.62 13.08
N GLN A 72 1.51 -1.62 12.52
CA GLN A 72 2.96 -1.54 12.68
C GLN A 72 3.30 -1.38 14.16
N PRO A 73 4.35 -2.04 14.67
CA PRO A 73 4.78 -1.83 16.04
C PRO A 73 5.14 -0.35 16.24
N SER A 74 4.25 0.38 16.91
CA SER A 74 4.46 1.79 17.22
C SER A 74 5.40 1.91 18.40
N ALA A 75 6.31 2.90 18.36
CA ALA A 75 7.13 3.22 19.52
C ALA A 75 6.21 3.53 20.71
N ALA A 76 6.55 3.00 21.89
CA ALA A 76 5.72 3.20 23.06
C ALA A 76 5.56 4.70 23.36
N ASN A 77 4.31 5.16 23.45
CA ASN A 77 4.01 6.57 23.71
C ASN A 77 4.41 6.91 25.15
N ARG A 78 5.56 7.61 25.29
CA ARG A 78 6.16 7.93 26.60
C ARG A 78 5.23 8.77 27.49
N ASP A 79 4.46 9.68 26.91
CA ASP A 79 3.53 10.54 27.66
C ASP A 79 2.36 9.73 28.24
N LYS A 80 1.82 8.78 27.48
CA LYS A 80 0.79 7.83 27.98
C LYS A 80 1.34 6.91 29.08
N LEU A 81 2.62 6.51 29.00
CA LEU A 81 3.26 5.68 30.01
C LEU A 81 3.54 6.43 31.33
N ILE A 82 3.88 7.71 31.27
CA ILE A 82 4.12 8.56 32.45
C ILE A 82 2.80 8.81 33.19
N ASN A 83 1.73 9.14 32.46
CA ASN A 83 0.43 9.46 33.04
C ASN A 83 -0.32 8.25 33.61
N HIS A 84 0.00 7.03 33.17
CA HIS A 84 -0.53 5.80 33.79
C HIS A 84 0.14 5.51 35.15
N LYS A 85 1.39 5.95 35.37
CA LYS A 85 2.09 5.72 36.65
C LYS A 85 1.63 6.64 37.78
N THR A 86 1.01 7.77 37.46
CA THR A 86 0.55 8.77 38.45
C THR A 86 -0.88 8.55 38.94
N LYS A 87 -1.65 7.63 38.35
CA LYS A 87 -2.91 7.12 38.94
C LYS A 87 -2.61 5.89 39.80
N LYS A 88 -2.13 6.10 41.01
CA LYS A 88 -2.12 5.11 42.08
C LYS A 88 -2.60 5.76 43.37
#